data_AF-A0A2S9GAW4-F1
#
_entry.id   AF-A0A2S9GAW4-F1
#
_cell.length_a   1.000
_cell.length_b   1.000
_cell.length_c   1.000
_cell.angle_alpha   90.00
_cell.angle_beta   90.00
_cell.angle_gamma   90.00
#
_symmetry.space_group_name_H-M   'P 1'
#
loop_
_entity.id
_entity.type
_entity.pdbx_description
1 polymer ?
#
loop_
_entity_poly.entity_id
_entity_poly.type
_entity_poly.pdbx_seq_one_letter_code
_entity_poly.pdbx_strand_id
1 'polypeptide(L)'
;RDGICVTVIAPAPDLSDELGSAASGLALRIASELGVVGVLAVELFETVDGALLINELAMRPHNSGHWTMDGARTSQFEQHLRAVL
;
A
#
# COMPACT_ATOMS: atom_id res chain seq x y z
N ARG A 1 0.20 12.95 14.14
CA ARG A 1 -0.26 13.32 15.51
C ARG A 1 -1.79 13.29 15.43
N ASP A 2 -2.47 12.55 16.31
CA ASP A 2 -3.91 12.21 16.25
C ASP A 2 -4.33 11.16 15.18
N GLY A 3 -3.51 10.13 14.94
CA GLY A 3 -3.84 9.07 13.97
C GLY A 3 -3.69 9.48 12.49
N ILE A 4 -3.22 10.71 12.25
CA ILE A 4 -2.99 11.23 10.90
C ILE A 4 -1.56 10.90 10.45
N CYS A 5 -1.44 10.30 9.25
CA CYS A 5 -0.19 10.17 8.52
C CYS A 5 0.25 11.55 8.01
N VAL A 6 1.30 12.10 8.63
CA VAL A 6 1.82 13.45 8.33
C VAL A 6 2.91 13.40 7.25
N THR A 7 3.59 12.27 7.13
CA THR A 7 4.74 12.12 6.24
C THR A 7 4.77 10.70 5.70
N VAL A 8 5.05 10.60 4.41
CA VAL A 8 5.30 9.36 3.68
C VAL A 8 6.66 9.49 3.02
N ILE A 9 7.47 8.44 3.09
CA ILE A 9 8.72 8.33 2.34
C ILE A 9 8.50 7.26 1.28
N ALA A 10 8.64 7.65 0.02
CA ALA A 10 8.50 6.76 -1.14
C ALA A 10 9.68 7.01 -2.10
N PRO A 11 10.46 5.97 -2.47
CA PRO A 11 10.36 4.58 -2.00
C PRO A 11 10.71 4.41 -0.52
N ALA A 12 10.34 3.26 0.06
CA ALA A 12 10.73 2.91 1.43
C ALA A 12 12.28 2.83 1.53
N PRO A 13 12.91 3.53 2.49
CA PRO A 13 14.36 3.49 2.66
C PRO A 13 14.86 2.08 2.99
N ASP A 14 16.03 1.72 2.48
CA ASP A 14 16.73 0.45 2.75
C ASP A 14 15.92 -0.83 2.46
N LEU A 15 14.81 -0.72 1.72
CA LEU A 15 13.99 -1.86 1.33
C LEU A 15 14.71 -2.69 0.27
N SER A 16 14.94 -3.98 0.56
CA SER A 16 15.48 -4.91 -0.44
C SER A 16 14.44 -5.26 -1.51
N ASP A 17 14.91 -5.55 -2.73
CA ASP A 17 14.03 -5.97 -3.84
C ASP A 17 13.23 -7.24 -3.51
N GLU A 18 13.83 -8.17 -2.76
CA GLU A 18 13.18 -9.39 -2.32
C GLU A 18 12.02 -9.10 -1.35
N LEU A 19 12.27 -8.27 -0.33
CA LEU A 19 11.24 -7.89 0.65
C LEU A 19 10.12 -7.06 0.00
N GLY A 20 10.47 -6.13 -0.89
CA GLY A 20 9.50 -5.33 -1.64
C GLY A 20 8.61 -6.18 -2.55
N SER A 21 9.20 -7.20 -3.20
CA SER A 21 8.45 -8.18 -4.00
C SER A 21 7.53 -9.04 -3.12
N ALA A 22 8.01 -9.49 -1.97
CA ALA A 22 7.22 -10.27 -1.01
C ALA A 22 6.03 -9.47 -0.45
N ALA A 23 6.24 -8.19 -0.08
CA ALA A 23 5.19 -7.28 0.37
C ALA A 23 4.13 -7.05 -0.72
N SER A 24 4.57 -6.77 -1.96
CA SER A 24 3.67 -6.59 -3.10
C SER A 24 2.86 -7.85 -3.42
N GLY A 25 3.52 -9.02 -3.40
CA GLY A 25 2.87 -10.31 -3.61
C GLY A 25 1.87 -10.67 -2.49
N LEU A 26 2.17 -10.31 -1.24
CA LEU A 26 1.22 -10.43 -0.14
C LEU A 26 -0.02 -9.55 -0.37
N ALA A 27 0.16 -8.27 -0.73
CA ALA A 27 -0.95 -7.37 -1.00
C ALA A 27 -1.84 -7.83 -2.15
N LEU A 28 -1.25 -8.30 -3.26
CA LEU A 28 -1.98 -8.83 -4.41
C LEU A 28 -2.76 -10.10 -4.08
N ARG A 29 -2.18 -11.02 -3.28
CA ARG A 29 -2.89 -12.22 -2.81
C ARG A 29 -4.10 -11.85 -1.96
N ILE A 30 -3.94 -10.93 -1.00
CA ILE A 30 -5.05 -10.45 -0.17
C ILE A 30 -6.15 -9.84 -1.03
N ALA A 31 -5.79 -8.95 -1.97
CA ALA A 31 -6.75 -8.33 -2.87
C ALA A 31 -7.54 -9.37 -3.69
N SER A 32 -6.86 -10.41 -4.18
CA SER A 32 -7.48 -11.53 -4.92
C SER A 32 -8.44 -12.34 -4.05
N GLU A 33 -7.99 -12.78 -2.87
CA GLU A 33 -8.79 -13.61 -1.97
C GLU A 33 -10.03 -12.88 -1.42
N LEU A 34 -9.92 -11.56 -1.22
CA LEU A 34 -11.04 -10.72 -0.78
C LEU A 34 -11.91 -10.20 -1.93
N GLY A 35 -11.54 -10.47 -3.20
CA GLY A 35 -12.28 -9.99 -4.37
C GLY A 35 -12.35 -8.47 -4.46
N VAL A 36 -11.25 -7.77 -4.14
CA VAL A 36 -11.23 -6.30 -4.12
C VAL A 36 -11.45 -5.74 -5.51
N VAL A 37 -12.41 -4.81 -5.61
CA VAL A 37 -12.60 -3.90 -6.74
C VAL A 37 -12.26 -2.49 -6.27
N GLY A 38 -11.32 -1.82 -6.93
CA GLY A 38 -10.81 -0.52 -6.51
C GLY A 38 -9.36 -0.57 -6.01
N VAL A 39 -9.12 0.08 -4.87
CA VAL A 39 -7.78 0.21 -4.27
C VAL A 39 -7.80 -0.44 -2.90
N LEU A 40 -6.74 -1.20 -2.60
CA LEU A 40 -6.47 -1.75 -1.28
C LEU A 40 -5.14 -1.18 -0.78
N ALA A 41 -5.15 -0.57 0.40
CA ALA A 41 -3.95 -0.34 1.18
C ALA A 41 -3.79 -1.49 2.19
N VAL A 42 -2.57 -2.02 2.26
CA VAL A 42 -2.15 -3.03 3.24
C VAL A 42 -1.06 -2.41 4.09
N GLU A 43 -1.35 -2.17 5.35
CA GLU A 43 -0.33 -1.72 6.30
C GLU A 43 0.44 -2.91 6.85
N LEU A 44 1.76 -2.82 6.81
CA LEU A 44 2.66 -3.91 7.20
C LEU A 44 3.61 -3.43 8.29
N PHE A 45 3.98 -4.34 9.18
CA PHE A 45 5.19 -4.24 10.00
C PHE A 45 6.24 -5.18 9.43
N GLU A 46 7.47 -4.69 9.31
CA GLU A 46 8.66 -5.52 9.15
C GLU A 46 9.24 -5.80 10.54
N THR A 47 9.42 -7.06 10.89
CA THR A 47 10.05 -7.47 12.16
C THR A 47 11.57 -7.41 12.04
N VAL A 48 12.28 -7.43 13.18
CA VAL A 48 13.75 -7.37 13.21
C VAL A 48 14.45 -8.54 12.51
N ASP A 49 13.75 -9.67 12.37
CA ASP A 49 14.17 -10.87 11.64
C ASP A 49 13.68 -10.89 10.17
N GLY A 50 13.09 -9.79 9.69
CA GLY A 50 12.70 -9.59 8.29
C GLY A 50 11.34 -10.17 7.91
N ALA A 51 10.52 -10.62 8.86
CA ALA A 51 9.18 -11.10 8.58
C ALA A 51 8.20 -9.94 8.39
N LEU A 52 7.21 -10.15 7.51
CA LEU A 52 6.11 -9.19 7.30
C LEU A 52 4.88 -9.60 8.10
N LEU A 53 4.35 -8.68 8.90
CA LEU A 53 3.10 -8.83 9.63
C LEU A 53 2.07 -7.83 9.11
N ILE A 54 0.83 -8.26 8.92
CA ILE A 54 -0.26 -7.37 8.53
C ILE A 54 -0.75 -6.63 9.78
N ASN A 55 -0.75 -5.30 9.72
CA ASN A 55 -1.35 -4.44 10.75
C ASN A 55 -2.84 -4.23 10.46
N GLU A 56 -3.14 -3.62 9.32
CA GLU A 56 -4.52 -3.33 8.90
C GLU A 56 -4.70 -3.37 7.39
N LEU A 57 -5.96 -3.41 6.97
CA LEU A 57 -6.40 -3.37 5.58
C LEU A 57 -7.41 -2.23 5.40
N ALA A 58 -7.22 -1.42 4.37
CA ALA A 58 -8.16 -0.38 3.98
C ALA A 58 -8.54 -0.51 2.50
N MET A 59 -9.77 -0.94 2.22
CA MET A 59 -10.32 -1.12 0.86
C MET A 59 -10.82 0.21 0.27
N ARG A 60 -9.95 1.22 0.27
CA ARG A 60 -10.20 2.58 -0.23
C ARG A 60 -8.86 3.29 -0.49
N PRO A 61 -8.85 4.44 -1.18
CA PRO A 61 -7.70 5.34 -1.16
C PRO A 61 -7.25 5.65 0.28
N HIS A 62 -5.94 5.73 0.47
CA HIS A 62 -5.31 5.78 1.78
C HIS A 62 -4.30 6.93 1.90
N ASN A 63 -4.11 7.47 3.10
CA ASN A 63 -3.20 8.60 3.31
C ASN A 63 -1.76 8.27 2.89
N SER A 64 -1.32 7.03 3.12
CA SER A 64 0.00 6.56 2.70
C SER A 64 0.20 6.56 1.17
N GLY A 65 -0.89 6.60 0.38
CA GLY A 65 -0.85 6.67 -1.07
C GLY A 65 -0.92 8.08 -1.65
N HIS A 66 -1.06 9.14 -0.83
CA HIS A 66 -1.27 10.51 -1.33
C HIS A 66 -0.10 11.03 -2.18
N TRP A 67 1.12 10.55 -1.94
CA TRP A 67 2.28 10.91 -2.76
C TRP A 67 2.08 10.58 -4.25
N THR A 68 1.22 9.62 -4.60
CA THR A 68 0.92 9.24 -5.99
C THR A 68 0.25 10.34 -6.81
N MET A 69 -0.29 11.39 -6.17
CA MET A 69 -0.87 12.54 -6.88
C MET A 69 0.19 13.28 -7.70
N ASP A 70 1.40 13.42 -7.16
CA ASP A 70 2.49 14.18 -7.80
C ASP A 70 3.72 13.31 -8.14
N GLY A 71 3.84 12.13 -7.54
CA GLY A 71 5.01 11.25 -7.68
C GLY A 71 4.82 10.03 -8.57
N ALA A 72 3.61 9.77 -9.08
CA ALA A 72 3.31 8.64 -9.95
C ALA A 72 2.66 9.10 -11.26
N ARG A 73 2.69 8.23 -12.28
CA ARG A 73 2.02 8.53 -13.57
C ARG A 73 0.50 8.69 -13.43
N THR A 74 -0.09 8.04 -12.43
CA THR A 74 -1.53 8.00 -12.17
C THR A 74 -1.73 7.99 -10.67
N SER A 75 -2.64 8.82 -10.16
CA SER A 75 -2.92 8.87 -8.72
C SER A 75 -3.69 7.63 -8.26
N GLN A 76 -3.60 7.29 -6.97
CA GLN A 76 -4.46 6.24 -6.39
C GLN A 76 -5.96 6.55 -6.56
N PHE A 77 -6.36 7.82 -6.60
CA PHE A 77 -7.74 8.22 -6.78
C PHE A 77 -8.22 7.93 -8.20
N GLU A 78 -7.38 8.26 -9.18
CA GLU A 78 -7.62 7.94 -10.59
C GLU A 78 -7.66 6.43 -10.83
N GLN A 79 -6.73 5.68 -10.21
CA GLN A 79 -6.72 4.21 -10.31
C GLN A 79 -7.93 3.58 -9.62
N HIS A 80 -8.35 4.10 -8.47
CA HIS A 80 -9.58 3.65 -7.81
C HIS A 80 -10.78 3.82 -8.74
N LEU A 81 -10.92 5.00 -9.35
CA LEU A 81 -12.01 5.29 -10.29
C LEU A 81 -11.99 4.35 -11.51
N ARG A 82 -10.81 4.13 -12.11
CA ARG A 82 -10.64 3.20 -13.24
C ARG A 82 -10.97 1.75 -12.91
N ALA A 83 -10.74 1.34 -11.66
CA ALA A 83 -10.99 -0.03 -11.24
C ALA A 83 -12.47 -0.30 -10.92
N VAL A 84 -13.24 0.74 -10.54
CA VAL A 84 -14.67 0.60 -10.20
C VAL A 84 -15.62 0.94 -11.35
N LEU A 85 -15.15 1.63 -12.40
CA LEU A 85 -15.92 1.99 -13.61
C LEU A 85 -15.59 1.06 -14.78
#